data_AF-A0ABC8CIW2-F1
#
_entry.id   AF-A0ABC8CIW2-F1
#
_cell.length_a   1.000
_cell.length_b   1.000
_cell.length_c   1.000
_cell.angle_alpha   90.00
_cell.angle_beta   90.00
_cell.angle_gamma   90.00
#
_symmetry.space_group_name_H-M   'P 1'
#
loop_
_entity.id
_entity.type
_entity.pdbx_description
1 polymer ?
#
loop_
_entity_poly.entity_id
_entity_poly.type
_entity_poly.pdbx_seq_one_letter_code
_entity_poly.pdbx_strand_id
1 'polypeptide(L)'
;MTAGDLNPKVKNPNSVNECRRTIPRGLRTMLASKRPLDDMPDAAIRWLQRHDLIRPNKRAGEPGQSTWTYTTTGRRLEDELVKEATRAA
;
A
#
# COMPACT_ATOMS: atom_id res chain seq x y z
N MET A 1 -30.83 22.78 -17.93
CA MET A 1 -29.41 22.56 -17.55
C MET A 1 -29.39 22.50 -16.04
N THR A 2 -29.44 21.31 -15.45
CA THR A 2 -29.68 21.16 -14.02
C THR A 2 -28.44 20.54 -13.38
N ALA A 3 -27.85 21.33 -12.49
CA ALA A 3 -26.96 21.01 -11.38
C ALA A 3 -26.14 19.72 -11.52
N GLY A 4 -24.83 19.88 -11.76
CA GLY A 4 -23.85 18.85 -11.56
C GLY A 4 -23.92 18.34 -10.12
N ASP A 5 -24.38 17.11 -9.99
CA ASP A 5 -24.37 16.36 -8.74
C ASP A 5 -22.91 16.25 -8.28
N LEU A 6 -22.59 17.02 -7.25
CA LEU A 6 -21.32 17.03 -6.53
C LEU A 6 -21.06 15.64 -5.96
N ASN A 7 -20.41 14.81 -6.77
CA ASN A 7 -19.89 13.50 -6.35
C ASN A 7 -19.13 13.69 -5.02
N PRO A 8 -19.53 13.01 -3.92
CA PRO A 8 -18.99 13.29 -2.60
C PRO A 8 -17.48 13.10 -2.62
N LYS A 9 -16.75 14.22 -2.41
CA LYS A 9 -15.31 14.34 -2.19
C LYS A 9 -14.65 12.97 -1.99
N VAL A 10 -14.06 12.40 -3.05
CA VAL A 10 -13.07 11.33 -2.89
C VAL A 10 -11.90 11.96 -2.14
N LYS A 11 -11.95 11.87 -0.80
CA LYS A 11 -10.94 12.38 0.12
C LYS A 11 -9.68 11.55 -0.08
N ASN A 12 -8.88 11.96 -1.06
CA ASN A 12 -7.56 11.44 -1.38
C ASN A 12 -7.56 9.93 -1.73
N PRO A 13 -7.53 9.53 -3.01
CA PRO A 13 -7.57 8.11 -3.43
C PRO A 13 -6.39 7.29 -2.88
N ASN A 14 -5.33 7.97 -2.42
CA ASN A 14 -4.14 7.38 -1.79
C ASN A 14 -4.21 7.44 -0.25
N SER A 15 -5.37 7.74 0.33
CA SER A 15 -5.58 7.65 1.78
C SER A 15 -5.46 6.20 2.23
N VAL A 16 -4.95 5.99 3.45
CA VAL A 16 -4.82 4.65 4.07
C VAL A 16 -6.15 3.89 4.06
N ASN A 17 -7.26 4.58 4.33
CA ASN A 17 -8.58 3.95 4.40
C ASN A 17 -9.06 3.45 3.02
N GLU A 18 -8.84 4.27 1.98
CA GLU A 18 -9.19 3.90 0.60
C GLU A 18 -8.29 2.77 0.08
N CYS A 19 -6.98 2.84 0.37
CA CYS A 19 -6.04 1.76 0.06
C CYS A 19 -6.44 0.46 0.77
N ARG A 20 -6.80 0.52 2.06
CA ARG A 20 -7.26 -0.66 2.82
C ARG A 20 -8.54 -1.27 2.23
N ARG A 21 -9.45 -0.46 1.68
CA ARG A 21 -10.69 -0.91 1.05
C ARG A 21 -10.46 -1.54 -0.33
N THR A 22 -9.52 -0.99 -1.10
CA THR A 22 -9.29 -1.35 -2.51
C THR A 22 -8.14 -2.33 -2.73
N ILE A 23 -7.33 -2.60 -1.70
CA ILE A 23 -6.19 -3.52 -1.78
C ILE A 23 -6.61 -4.94 -2.22
N PRO A 24 -5.94 -5.53 -3.22
CA PRO A 24 -6.17 -6.91 -3.61
C PRO A 24 -5.93 -7.88 -2.45
N ARG A 25 -6.77 -8.91 -2.32
CA ARG A 25 -6.70 -9.88 -1.20
C ARG A 25 -5.34 -10.55 -1.05
N GLY A 26 -4.71 -10.96 -2.17
CA GLY A 26 -3.37 -11.55 -2.14
C GLY A 26 -2.30 -10.58 -1.64
N LEU A 27 -2.35 -9.31 -2.07
CA LEU A 27 -1.45 -8.26 -1.60
C LEU A 27 -1.66 -7.96 -0.12
N ARG A 28 -2.92 -7.93 0.34
CA ARG A 28 -3.24 -7.77 1.76
C ARG A 28 -2.53 -8.82 2.61
N THR A 29 -2.60 -10.09 2.24
CA THR A 29 -1.94 -11.18 2.96
C THR A 29 -0.41 -11.03 2.95
N MET A 30 0.19 -10.59 1.83
CA MET A 30 1.63 -10.34 1.75
C MET A 30 2.09 -9.21 2.69
N LEU A 31 1.34 -8.10 2.73
CA LEU A 31 1.63 -7.00 3.66
C LEU A 31 1.43 -7.41 5.12
N ALA A 32 0.35 -8.12 5.42
CA ALA A 32 0.04 -8.59 6.78
C ALA A 32 1.09 -9.61 7.31
N SER A 33 1.72 -10.37 6.41
CA SER A 33 2.81 -11.30 6.76
C SER A 33 4.19 -10.66 6.79
N LYS A 34 4.29 -9.32 6.63
CA LYS A 34 5.56 -8.58 6.54
C LYS A 34 6.51 -9.16 5.49
N ARG A 35 5.97 -9.65 4.36
CA ARG A 35 6.79 -10.16 3.25
C ARG A 35 7.70 -9.03 2.74
N PRO A 36 8.99 -9.30 2.44
CA PRO A 36 9.88 -8.30 1.85
C PRO A 36 9.31 -7.77 0.53
N LEU A 37 9.42 -6.46 0.30
CA LEU A 37 8.93 -5.84 -0.93
C LEU A 37 9.62 -6.43 -2.17
N ASP A 38 10.92 -6.69 -2.11
CA ASP A 38 11.68 -7.29 -3.21
C ASP A 38 11.23 -8.72 -3.58
N ASP A 39 10.58 -9.42 -2.64
CA ASP A 39 10.04 -10.76 -2.86
C ASP A 39 8.59 -10.75 -3.36
N MET A 40 7.97 -9.57 -3.50
CA MET A 40 6.60 -9.45 -3.99
C MET A 40 6.54 -9.50 -5.53
N PRO A 41 5.45 -10.04 -6.11
CA PRO A 41 5.28 -10.04 -7.55
C PRO A 41 5.18 -8.61 -8.10
N ASP A 42 5.62 -8.38 -9.34
CA ASP A 42 5.57 -7.07 -10.00
C ASP A 42 4.21 -6.40 -9.96
N ALA A 43 3.13 -7.18 -10.07
CA ALA A 43 1.76 -6.66 -9.98
C ALA A 43 1.46 -6.02 -8.62
N ALA A 44 1.96 -6.60 -7.54
CA ALA A 44 1.84 -6.04 -6.19
C ALA A 44 2.64 -4.74 -6.07
N ILE A 45 3.89 -4.74 -6.55
CA ILE A 45 4.76 -3.56 -6.56
C ILE A 45 4.13 -2.42 -7.36
N ARG A 46 3.60 -2.68 -8.55
CA ARG A 46 2.91 -1.69 -9.38
C ARG A 46 1.67 -1.11 -8.70
N TRP A 47 0.91 -1.93 -7.98
CA TRP A 47 -0.24 -1.46 -7.20
C TRP A 47 0.23 -0.53 -6.07
N LEU A 48 1.23 -0.94 -5.29
CA LEU A 48 1.78 -0.12 -4.21
C LEU A 48 2.34 1.23 -4.70
N GLN A 49 3.00 1.24 -5.86
CA GLN A 49 3.49 2.47 -6.50
C GLN A 49 2.36 3.38 -6.93
N ARG A 50 1.32 2.84 -7.59
CA ARG A 50 0.15 3.61 -8.05
C ARG A 50 -0.53 4.36 -6.90
N HIS A 51 -0.51 3.77 -5.71
CA HIS A 51 -1.11 4.33 -4.51
C HIS A 51 -0.14 5.13 -3.62
N ASP A 52 1.08 5.43 -4.09
CA ASP A 52 2.12 6.17 -3.33
C ASP A 52 2.48 5.52 -1.97
N LEU A 53 2.40 4.19 -1.89
CA LEU A 53 2.68 3.43 -0.66
C LEU A 53 4.16 3.03 -0.57
N ILE A 54 4.83 2.92 -1.70
CA ILE A 54 6.27 2.64 -1.79
C ILE A 54 6.94 3.62 -2.74
N ARG A 55 8.24 3.79 -2.55
CA ARG A 55 9.11 4.57 -3.43
C ARG A 55 10.44 3.86 -3.63
N PRO A 56 11.18 4.17 -4.71
CA PRO A 56 12.52 3.66 -4.90
C PRO A 56 13.39 4.00 -3.69
N ASN A 57 14.14 3.03 -3.19
CA ASN A 57 15.11 3.26 -2.14
C ASN A 57 16.37 3.89 -2.74
N LYS A 58 16.75 5.09 -2.30
CA LYS A 58 17.96 5.78 -2.78
C LYS A 58 19.26 5.05 -2.43
N ARG A 59 19.22 4.12 -1.46
CA ARG A 59 20.35 3.28 -1.04
C ARG A 59 20.35 1.90 -1.69
N ALA A 60 19.39 1.62 -2.58
CA ALA A 60 19.39 0.39 -3.37
C ALA A 60 20.67 0.36 -4.22
N GLY A 61 21.60 -0.54 -3.89
CA GLY A 61 22.94 -0.55 -4.45
C GLY A 61 23.98 -1.07 -3.46
N GLU A 62 23.70 -1.00 -2.15
CA GLU A 62 24.48 -1.70 -1.14
C GLU A 62 23.96 -3.13 -0.93
N PRO A 63 24.85 -4.11 -0.70
CA PRO A 63 24.45 -5.48 -0.42
C PRO A 63 23.53 -5.54 0.81
N GLY A 64 22.38 -6.19 0.67
CA GLY A 64 21.36 -6.32 1.71
C GLY A 64 20.35 -5.17 1.79
N GLN A 65 20.40 -4.19 0.89
CA GLN A 65 19.38 -3.12 0.83
C GLN A 65 18.24 -3.48 -0.12
N SER A 66 17.01 -3.29 0.36
CA SER A 66 15.81 -3.43 -0.48
C SER A 66 15.75 -2.37 -1.58
N THR A 67 15.24 -2.76 -2.75
CA THR A 67 15.03 -1.86 -3.89
C THR A 67 13.94 -0.83 -3.62
N TRP A 68 12.96 -1.22 -2.80
CA TRP A 68 11.79 -0.42 -2.44
C TRP A 68 11.79 -0.07 -0.96
N THR A 69 11.24 1.10 -0.63
CA THR A 69 10.99 1.48 0.75
C THR A 69 9.58 2.03 0.90
N TYR A 70 8.94 1.76 2.04
CA TYR A 70 7.62 2.29 2.33
C TYR A 70 7.64 3.81 2.55
N THR A 71 6.64 4.49 1.99
CA THR A 71 6.28 5.85 2.38
C THR A 71 5.64 5.84 3.78
N THR A 72 5.41 7.02 4.35
CA THR A 72 4.69 7.14 5.63
C THR A 72 3.30 6.53 5.55
N THR A 73 2.61 6.71 4.43
CA THR A 73 1.28 6.13 4.17
C THR A 73 1.35 4.62 4.03
N GLY A 74 2.36 4.11 3.29
CA GLY A 74 2.60 2.67 3.14
C GLY A 74 2.81 1.96 4.47
N ARG A 75 3.65 2.52 5.36
CA ARG A 75 3.86 1.94 6.70
C ARG A 75 2.58 1.91 7.54
N ARG A 76 1.82 3.01 7.54
CA ARG A 76 0.54 3.08 8.25
C ARG A 76 -0.43 2.02 7.74
N LEU A 77 -0.52 1.83 6.43
CA LEU A 77 -1.35 0.77 5.85
C LEU A 77 -0.87 -0.62 6.28
N GLU A 78 0.43 -0.89 6.19
CA GLU A 78 1.02 -2.17 6.60
C GLU A 78 0.70 -2.47 8.08
N ASP A 79 0.90 -1.52 8.98
CA ASP A 79 0.58 -1.68 10.41
C ASP A 79 -0.90 -1.97 10.66
N GLU A 80 -1.81 -1.29 9.96
CA GLU A 80 -3.25 -1.54 10.09
C GLU A 80 -3.64 -2.95 9.60
N LEU A 81 -3.03 -3.41 8.51
CA LEU A 81 -3.27 -4.76 7.98
C LEU A 81 -2.70 -5.85 8.89
N VAL A 82 -1.53 -5.61 9.48
CA VAL A 82 -0.93 -6.53 10.47
C VAL A 82 -1.82 -6.63 11.71
N LYS A 83 -2.27 -5.49 12.26
CA LYS A 83 -3.21 -5.47 13.39
C LYS A 83 -4.52 -6.20 13.08
N GLU A 84 -5.07 -5.99 11.88
CA GLU A 84 -6.28 -6.68 11.42
C GLU A 84 -6.07 -8.21 11.37
N ALA A 85 -4.94 -8.65 10.82
CA ALA A 85 -4.61 -10.08 10.75
C ALA A 85 -4.40 -10.71 12.13
N THR A 86 -3.71 -10.02 13.05
CA THR A 86 -3.52 -10.52 14.43
C THR A 86 -4.83 -10.60 15.21
N ARG A 87 -5.80 -9.71 14.97
CA ARG A 87 -7.11 -9.76 15.64
C ARG A 87 -8.05 -10.82 15.08
N ALA A 88 -7.84 -11.22 13.82
CA ALA A 88 -8.64 -12.23 13.15
C ALA A 88 -8.13 -13.66 13.36
N ALA A 89 -6.95 -13.82 13.97
CA ALA A 89 -6.34 -15.08 14.38
C ALA A 89 -6.76 -15.44 15.82
#